data_AF-A0A925GZT2-F1
#
_entry.id   AF-A0A925GZT2-F1
#
_cell.length_a   1.000
_cell.length_b   1.000
_cell.length_c   1.000
_cell.angle_alpha   90.00
_cell.angle_beta   90.00
_cell.angle_gamma   90.00
#
_symmetry.space_group_name_H-M   'P 1'
#
loop_
_entity.id
_entity.type
_entity.pdbx_description
1 polymer ?
#
loop_
_entity_poly.entity_id
_entity_poly.type
_entity_poly.pdbx_seq_one_letter_code
_entity_poly.pdbx_strand_id
1 'polypeptide(L)'
;MNLQNFKKAMVTVALFSTTAMLATATPINGSFSFGGGATVNLTSLDFVPVGGGTGTIVTIPGPNTGSFAALNGGFTFGSITDRTDVSQPVGQPLSVTPYLTLAAFPTYLFTLELVLPGQFSSAQCFAAAANGQVCTVPPSGDSVSPYNLNNFTDATAGLSSSASFSVRGTVIDTSDNSLSNFDGVFTATFLGQPYQQTLGTVFLGGSVNVPFSATFNVTSAVPEPSSILLGLSGLAMIALVRRKK
;
A
#
# COMPACT_ATOMS: atom_id res chain seq x y z
N MET A 1 -41.29 33.69 36.16
CA MET A 1 -40.68 33.38 34.84
C MET A 1 -41.75 32.70 34.00
N ASN A 2 -42.09 33.26 32.83
CA ASN A 2 -43.36 33.00 32.14
C ASN A 2 -43.30 31.68 31.32
N LEU A 3 -44.23 30.77 31.56
CA LEU A 3 -44.27 29.40 31.00
C LEU A 3 -44.24 29.37 29.45
N GLN A 4 -44.66 30.46 28.81
CA GLN A 4 -44.61 30.63 27.35
C GLN A 4 -43.18 30.78 26.78
N ASN A 5 -42.23 31.35 27.52
CA ASN A 5 -40.85 31.51 27.04
C ASN A 5 -40.08 30.19 27.09
N PHE A 6 -40.48 29.26 27.96
CA PHE A 6 -39.88 27.92 28.06
C PHE A 6 -40.28 27.02 26.88
N LYS A 7 -41.53 27.12 26.41
CA LYS A 7 -42.02 26.35 25.25
C LYS A 7 -41.37 26.79 23.93
N LYS A 8 -41.14 28.10 23.73
CA LYS A 8 -40.46 28.61 22.52
C LYS A 8 -38.99 28.17 22.45
N ALA A 9 -38.28 28.14 23.58
CA ALA A 9 -36.88 27.68 23.62
C ALA A 9 -36.73 26.18 23.39
N MET A 10 -37.74 25.37 23.74
CA MET A 10 -37.70 23.91 23.57
C MET A 10 -37.99 23.47 22.12
N VAL A 11 -38.74 24.25 21.37
CA VAL A 11 -39.07 23.97 19.96
C VAL A 11 -37.91 24.32 19.02
N THR A 12 -37.08 25.33 19.33
CA THR A 12 -35.92 25.69 18.49
C THR A 12 -34.75 24.70 18.61
N VAL A 13 -34.62 23.99 19.74
CA VAL A 13 -33.57 22.97 19.95
C VAL A 13 -33.91 21.66 19.21
N ALA A 14 -35.20 21.36 19.00
CA ALA A 14 -35.64 20.14 18.30
C ALA A 14 -35.53 20.23 16.76
N LEU A 15 -35.43 21.44 16.18
CA LEU A 15 -35.30 21.62 14.72
C LEU A 15 -33.86 21.58 14.21
N PHE A 16 -32.84 21.64 15.08
CA PHE A 16 -31.44 21.49 14.69
C PHE A 16 -30.95 20.03 14.72
N SER A 17 -31.82 19.08 15.03
CA SER A 17 -31.46 17.68 15.32
C SER A 17 -31.65 16.71 14.15
N THR A 18 -32.22 17.12 13.00
CA THR A 18 -32.80 16.16 12.04
C THR A 18 -32.12 16.04 10.67
N THR A 19 -31.01 16.72 10.38
CA THR A 19 -30.39 16.57 9.03
C THR A 19 -28.87 16.48 9.01
N ALA A 20 -28.24 15.99 10.08
CA ALA A 20 -26.90 15.43 9.94
C ALA A 20 -27.04 13.98 9.44
N MET A 21 -27.39 13.82 8.15
CA MET A 21 -27.05 12.58 7.45
C MET A 21 -25.53 12.56 7.38
N LEU A 22 -24.91 11.99 8.41
CA LEU A 22 -23.50 11.65 8.38
C LEU A 22 -23.37 10.63 7.25
N ALA A 23 -22.91 11.08 6.08
CA ALA A 23 -22.44 10.18 5.04
C ALA A 23 -21.29 9.39 5.67
N THR A 24 -21.59 8.17 6.13
CA THR A 24 -20.57 7.25 6.63
C THR A 24 -19.87 6.71 5.40
N ALA A 25 -18.76 7.32 5.02
CA ALA A 25 -17.88 6.75 4.00
C ALA A 25 -17.48 5.36 4.49
N THR A 26 -17.71 4.33 3.67
CA THR A 26 -17.41 2.94 4.05
C THR A 26 -15.92 2.72 3.84
N PRO A 27 -15.10 2.59 4.90
CA PRO A 27 -13.66 2.54 4.72
C PRO A 27 -13.27 1.28 3.93
N ILE A 28 -12.39 1.45 2.94
CA ILE A 28 -11.79 0.31 2.24
C ILE A 28 -10.93 -0.46 3.23
N ASN A 29 -11.09 -1.78 3.31
CA ASN A 29 -10.25 -2.63 4.16
C ASN A 29 -10.02 -4.02 3.54
N GLY A 30 -9.10 -4.76 4.14
CA GLY A 30 -8.81 -6.14 3.76
C GLY A 30 -7.49 -6.28 3.03
N SER A 31 -7.24 -7.46 2.48
CA SER A 31 -6.00 -7.80 1.81
C SER A 31 -6.26 -8.38 0.44
N PHE A 32 -5.37 -8.10 -0.50
CA PHE A 32 -5.36 -8.77 -1.78
C PHE A 32 -3.94 -9.03 -2.24
N SER A 33 -3.76 -10.10 -3.01
CA SER A 33 -2.47 -10.42 -3.62
C SER A 33 -2.58 -10.41 -5.13
N PHE A 34 -1.55 -9.95 -5.81
CA PHE A 34 -1.49 -9.93 -7.26
C PHE A 34 -0.10 -10.30 -7.77
N GLY A 35 0.02 -10.55 -9.06
CA GLY A 35 1.29 -10.89 -9.69
C GLY A 35 1.34 -10.52 -11.17
N GLY A 36 2.55 -10.57 -11.69
CA GLY A 36 2.86 -10.23 -13.08
C GLY A 36 4.32 -10.52 -13.40
N GLY A 37 4.79 -9.97 -14.51
CA GLY A 37 6.22 -9.95 -14.85
C GLY A 37 6.82 -8.58 -14.58
N ALA A 38 8.09 -8.54 -14.18
CA ALA A 38 8.84 -7.32 -14.06
C ALA A 38 10.29 -7.51 -14.49
N THR A 39 10.85 -6.47 -15.08
CA THR A 39 12.27 -6.36 -15.40
C THR A 39 12.94 -5.48 -14.35
N VAL A 40 13.87 -6.07 -13.60
CA VAL A 40 14.60 -5.40 -12.53
C VAL A 40 15.99 -5.00 -13.02
N ASN A 41 16.40 -3.76 -12.74
CA ASN A 41 17.79 -3.33 -12.81
C ASN A 41 18.18 -2.59 -11.51
N LEU A 42 19.39 -2.01 -11.45
CA LEU A 42 19.87 -1.34 -10.22
C LEU A 42 19.01 -0.14 -9.79
N THR A 43 18.38 0.55 -10.74
CA THR A 43 17.79 1.88 -10.54
C THR A 43 16.31 1.96 -10.90
N SER A 44 15.74 0.89 -11.48
CA SER A 44 14.36 0.85 -11.93
C SER A 44 13.77 -0.56 -11.88
N LEU A 45 12.44 -0.57 -11.75
CA LEU A 45 11.58 -1.72 -11.87
C LEU A 45 10.56 -1.40 -12.96
N ASP A 46 10.67 -2.09 -14.08
CA ASP A 46 9.80 -1.93 -15.25
C ASP A 46 8.83 -3.11 -15.30
N PHE A 47 7.56 -2.86 -15.04
CA PHE A 47 6.54 -3.90 -15.04
C PHE A 47 6.13 -4.23 -16.48
N VAL A 48 5.99 -5.52 -16.80
CA VAL A 48 5.66 -5.95 -18.17
C VAL A 48 4.26 -5.41 -18.57
N PRO A 49 4.08 -4.81 -19.76
CA PRO A 49 5.05 -4.73 -20.86
C PRO A 49 6.12 -3.65 -20.67
N VAL A 50 7.37 -4.05 -20.95
CA VAL A 50 8.58 -3.22 -20.79
C VAL A 50 8.52 -1.96 -21.66
N GLY A 51 8.92 -0.82 -21.10
CA GLY A 51 9.09 0.45 -21.81
C GLY A 51 7.85 1.34 -21.90
N GLY A 52 6.76 0.98 -21.20
CA GLY A 52 5.49 1.72 -21.21
C GLY A 52 5.31 2.76 -20.10
N GLY A 53 6.16 2.75 -19.06
CA GLY A 53 5.95 3.56 -17.85
C GLY A 53 4.89 2.96 -16.91
N THR A 54 4.17 1.94 -17.36
CA THR A 54 3.21 1.16 -16.60
C THR A 54 3.22 -0.28 -17.08
N GLY A 55 3.11 -1.23 -16.17
CA GLY A 55 2.87 -2.63 -16.49
C GLY A 55 1.45 -3.10 -16.21
N THR A 56 1.17 -4.31 -16.68
CA THR A 56 -0.11 -4.99 -16.53
C THR A 56 -0.05 -6.00 -15.39
N ILE A 57 -1.05 -5.94 -14.52
CA ILE A 57 -1.30 -6.97 -13.51
C ILE A 57 -2.21 -8.03 -14.13
N VAL A 58 -1.78 -9.29 -14.07
CA VAL A 58 -2.42 -10.39 -14.82
C VAL A 58 -3.09 -11.39 -13.89
N THR A 59 -2.63 -11.51 -12.65
CA THR A 59 -3.11 -12.54 -11.72
C THR A 59 -3.42 -11.93 -10.37
N ILE A 60 -4.58 -12.24 -9.80
CA ILE A 60 -4.93 -11.91 -8.41
C ILE A 60 -5.23 -13.24 -7.68
N PRO A 61 -4.20 -13.97 -7.23
CA PRO A 61 -4.42 -15.21 -6.51
C PRO A 61 -5.17 -14.92 -5.20
N GLY A 62 -6.27 -15.65 -4.97
CA GLY A 62 -6.93 -15.65 -3.66
C GLY A 62 -6.11 -16.41 -2.61
N PRO A 63 -6.48 -16.31 -1.31
CA PRO A 63 -7.68 -15.65 -0.81
C PRO A 63 -7.48 -14.15 -0.56
N ASN A 64 -8.37 -13.35 -1.15
CA ASN A 64 -8.53 -11.92 -0.88
C ASN A 64 -9.64 -11.71 0.17
N THR A 65 -9.55 -10.65 0.97
CA THR A 65 -10.42 -10.39 2.12
C THR A 65 -11.02 -8.98 2.10
N GLY A 66 -11.99 -8.71 2.98
CA GLY A 66 -12.60 -7.37 3.13
C GLY A 66 -13.23 -6.85 1.84
N SER A 67 -12.99 -5.56 1.54
CA SER A 67 -13.42 -4.88 0.31
C SER A 67 -12.90 -5.55 -0.98
N PHE A 68 -11.89 -6.42 -0.88
CA PHE A 68 -11.28 -7.12 -2.02
C PHE A 68 -11.76 -8.57 -2.17
N ALA A 69 -12.67 -9.05 -1.32
CA ALA A 69 -13.14 -10.43 -1.38
C ALA A 69 -13.78 -10.80 -2.74
N ALA A 70 -14.33 -9.81 -3.46
CA ALA A 70 -14.89 -9.97 -4.81
C ALA A 70 -13.85 -10.32 -5.87
N LEU A 71 -12.55 -10.14 -5.60
CA LEU A 71 -11.47 -10.55 -6.51
C LEU A 71 -11.19 -12.06 -6.45
N ASN A 72 -11.78 -12.79 -5.51
CA ASN A 72 -11.60 -14.24 -5.42
C ASN A 72 -12.22 -14.95 -6.64
N GLY A 73 -11.42 -15.77 -7.31
CA GLY A 73 -11.90 -16.65 -8.40
C GLY A 73 -11.99 -16.01 -9.79
N GLY A 74 -11.49 -14.78 -9.98
CA GLY A 74 -11.50 -14.09 -11.27
C GLY A 74 -10.11 -13.67 -11.75
N PHE A 75 -9.96 -13.54 -13.07
CA PHE A 75 -8.88 -12.78 -13.68
C PHE A 75 -9.30 -11.30 -13.69
N THR A 76 -8.62 -10.47 -12.90
CA THR A 76 -8.75 -9.00 -13.00
C THR A 76 -7.47 -8.46 -13.60
N PHE A 77 -7.65 -7.58 -14.58
CA PHE A 77 -6.56 -6.79 -15.13
C PHE A 77 -6.43 -5.50 -14.32
N GLY A 78 -5.19 -5.08 -14.08
CA GLY A 78 -4.88 -3.80 -13.48
C GLY A 78 -3.66 -3.19 -14.17
N SER A 79 -3.40 -1.92 -13.89
CA SER A 79 -2.15 -1.27 -14.27
C SER A 79 -1.36 -0.89 -13.03
N ILE A 80 -0.04 -0.99 -13.12
CA ILE A 80 0.88 -0.53 -12.07
C ILE A 80 1.92 0.37 -12.70
N THR A 81 2.21 1.50 -12.05
CA THR A 81 3.20 2.47 -12.53
C THR A 81 4.62 1.97 -12.25
N ASP A 82 5.50 2.10 -13.23
CA ASP A 82 6.90 1.68 -13.11
C ASP A 82 7.63 2.50 -12.04
N ARG A 83 8.65 1.89 -11.44
CA ARG A 83 9.50 2.54 -10.45
C ARG A 83 10.82 2.94 -11.06
N THR A 84 11.26 4.16 -10.75
CA THR A 84 12.65 4.59 -10.95
C THR A 84 13.15 5.26 -9.68
N ASP A 85 14.44 5.19 -9.40
CA ASP A 85 15.03 5.87 -8.24
C ASP A 85 14.91 7.40 -8.33
N VAL A 86 14.74 7.95 -9.54
CA VAL A 86 14.56 9.39 -9.77
C VAL A 86 13.14 9.83 -9.42
N SER A 87 12.13 9.10 -9.88
CA SER A 87 10.72 9.44 -9.63
C SER A 87 10.22 8.96 -8.27
N GLN A 88 10.82 7.90 -7.73
CA GLN A 88 10.39 7.21 -6.52
C GLN A 88 11.61 6.87 -5.63
N PRO A 89 12.32 7.90 -5.13
CA PRO A 89 13.45 7.72 -4.23
C PRO A 89 13.05 6.96 -2.96
N VAL A 90 13.93 6.08 -2.52
CA VAL A 90 13.72 5.26 -1.32
C VAL A 90 13.83 6.12 -0.06
N GLY A 91 12.89 5.91 0.87
CA GLY A 91 12.87 6.59 2.17
C GLY A 91 12.44 8.05 2.14
N GLN A 92 11.99 8.57 0.99
CA GLN A 92 11.50 9.94 0.83
C GLN A 92 9.97 9.93 0.63
N PRO A 93 9.25 10.95 1.12
CA PRO A 93 7.84 11.12 0.80
C PRO A 93 7.59 11.27 -0.70
N LEU A 94 6.58 10.58 -1.21
CA LEU A 94 6.16 10.53 -2.61
C LEU A 94 4.66 10.86 -2.73
N SER A 95 4.20 11.11 -3.94
CA SER A 95 2.78 11.18 -4.27
C SER A 95 2.60 10.75 -5.72
N VAL A 96 2.65 9.43 -5.96
CA VAL A 96 2.47 8.87 -7.30
C VAL A 96 1.05 8.34 -7.42
N THR A 97 0.24 9.00 -8.24
CA THR A 97 -1.18 8.69 -8.44
C THR A 97 -1.52 8.76 -9.94
N PRO A 98 -2.16 7.73 -10.53
CA PRO A 98 -2.35 6.39 -10.00
C PRO A 98 -1.03 5.63 -9.89
N TYR A 99 -0.78 4.98 -8.76
CA TYR A 99 0.26 3.96 -8.66
C TYR A 99 -0.26 2.59 -9.09
N LEU A 100 -1.48 2.25 -8.68
CA LEU A 100 -2.15 0.98 -8.98
C LEU A 100 -3.61 1.26 -9.34
N THR A 101 -4.10 0.61 -10.39
CA THR A 101 -5.53 0.59 -10.74
C THR A 101 -6.00 -0.85 -10.93
N LEU A 102 -7.26 -1.12 -10.61
CA LEU A 102 -7.87 -2.43 -10.74
C LEU A 102 -9.14 -2.29 -11.59
N ALA A 103 -9.25 -3.03 -12.69
CA ALA A 103 -10.43 -2.95 -13.56
C ALA A 103 -11.73 -3.37 -12.85
N ALA A 104 -11.64 -4.29 -11.88
CA ALA A 104 -12.77 -4.68 -11.05
C ALA A 104 -13.23 -3.60 -10.05
N PHE A 105 -12.36 -2.64 -9.73
CA PHE A 105 -12.64 -1.53 -8.83
C PHE A 105 -12.19 -0.21 -9.47
N PRO A 106 -12.88 0.26 -10.52
CA PRO A 106 -12.45 1.44 -11.27
C PRO A 106 -12.50 2.73 -10.44
N THR A 107 -13.24 2.73 -9.33
CA THR A 107 -13.29 3.87 -8.41
C THR A 107 -12.14 3.90 -7.42
N TYR A 108 -11.40 2.79 -7.24
CA TYR A 108 -10.29 2.71 -6.29
C TYR A 108 -9.00 3.22 -6.93
N LEU A 109 -8.46 4.30 -6.37
CA LEU A 109 -7.25 4.95 -6.82
C LEU A 109 -6.16 4.78 -5.77
N PHE A 110 -5.15 3.96 -6.06
CA PHE A 110 -4.01 3.77 -5.18
C PHE A 110 -2.96 4.85 -5.46
N THR A 111 -2.47 5.48 -4.40
CA THR A 111 -1.41 6.47 -4.39
C THR A 111 -0.22 5.89 -3.63
N LEU A 112 0.96 5.86 -4.26
CA LEU A 112 2.20 5.49 -3.57
C LEU A 112 2.78 6.71 -2.87
N GLU A 113 3.08 6.55 -1.58
CA GLU A 113 3.59 7.64 -0.73
C GLU A 113 5.01 7.37 -0.23
N LEU A 114 5.42 6.11 -0.13
CA LEU A 114 6.75 5.78 0.36
C LEU A 114 7.21 4.42 -0.17
N VAL A 115 8.44 4.38 -0.67
CA VAL A 115 9.19 3.14 -0.85
C VAL A 115 10.10 2.97 0.35
N LEU A 116 9.97 1.87 1.09
CA LEU A 116 10.74 1.65 2.30
C LEU A 116 12.16 1.17 1.96
N PRO A 117 13.18 1.58 2.74
CA PRO A 117 14.53 1.04 2.60
C PRO A 117 14.58 -0.44 2.98
N GLY A 118 15.53 -1.16 2.39
CA GLY A 118 15.89 -2.51 2.83
C GLY A 118 16.38 -2.50 4.28
N GLN A 119 16.19 -3.62 4.98
CA GLN A 119 16.41 -3.73 6.42
C GLN A 119 17.57 -4.66 6.78
N PHE A 120 18.07 -5.46 5.85
CA PHE A 120 19.23 -6.32 6.07
C PHE A 120 20.55 -5.57 5.95
N SER A 121 21.62 -6.19 6.45
CA SER A 121 23.00 -5.71 6.25
C SER A 121 23.48 -5.99 4.83
N SER A 122 24.41 -5.19 4.32
CA SER A 122 25.08 -5.43 3.03
C SER A 122 26.28 -6.39 3.13
N ALA A 123 26.62 -6.87 4.33
CA ALA A 123 27.83 -7.65 4.59
C ALA A 123 27.89 -8.99 3.81
N GLN A 124 26.73 -9.61 3.53
CA GLN A 124 26.67 -10.91 2.85
C GLN A 124 26.45 -10.81 1.34
N CYS A 125 26.26 -9.60 0.80
CA CYS A 125 25.91 -9.41 -0.62
C CYS A 125 26.95 -9.97 -1.60
N PHE A 126 28.22 -9.97 -1.20
CA PHE A 126 29.34 -10.48 -2.00
C PHE A 126 30.04 -11.69 -1.35
N ALA A 127 29.44 -12.27 -0.30
CA ALA A 127 29.92 -13.51 0.28
C ALA A 127 29.62 -14.70 -0.65
N ALA A 128 30.38 -15.78 -0.52
CA ALA A 128 30.08 -17.03 -1.23
C ALA A 128 28.65 -17.50 -0.90
N ALA A 129 27.90 -17.90 -1.92
CA ALA A 129 26.47 -18.20 -1.80
C ALA A 129 26.20 -19.38 -0.87
N ALA A 130 25.33 -19.17 0.12
CA ALA A 130 24.88 -20.18 1.07
C ALA A 130 23.41 -19.96 1.48
N ASN A 131 22.75 -21.04 1.92
CA ASN A 131 21.39 -21.00 2.42
C ASN A 131 21.26 -20.14 3.69
N GLY A 132 20.18 -19.35 3.78
CA GLY A 132 19.89 -18.48 4.93
C GLY A 132 20.68 -17.18 4.97
N GLN A 133 21.47 -16.89 3.94
CA GLN A 133 22.12 -15.58 3.83
C GLN A 133 21.10 -14.51 3.43
N VAL A 134 21.26 -13.32 3.99
CA VAL A 134 20.43 -12.15 3.71
C VAL A 134 21.29 -10.96 3.31
N CYS A 135 20.78 -10.13 2.42
CA CYS A 135 21.50 -8.97 1.91
C CYS A 135 20.53 -7.84 1.60
N THR A 136 20.84 -6.62 2.03
CA THR A 136 20.32 -5.41 1.38
C THR A 136 21.39 -4.92 0.44
N VAL A 137 21.04 -4.74 -0.84
CA VAL A 137 22.00 -4.27 -1.84
C VAL A 137 22.63 -2.96 -1.36
N PRO A 138 23.97 -2.84 -1.36
CA PRO A 138 24.60 -1.61 -0.92
C PRO A 138 24.14 -0.45 -1.79
N PRO A 139 24.02 0.76 -1.22
CA PRO A 139 23.63 1.94 -1.98
C PRO A 139 24.59 2.17 -3.15
N SER A 140 24.04 2.51 -4.32
CA SER A 140 24.80 3.01 -5.44
C SER A 140 24.73 4.53 -5.45
N GLY A 141 25.81 5.21 -5.05
CA GLY A 141 25.81 6.67 -4.87
C GLY A 141 25.00 7.07 -3.64
N ASP A 142 24.13 8.07 -3.78
CA ASP A 142 23.29 8.59 -2.69
C ASP A 142 21.96 7.82 -2.49
N SER A 143 21.66 6.86 -3.37
CA SER A 143 20.41 6.09 -3.33
C SER A 143 20.50 4.90 -2.38
N VAL A 144 19.60 4.85 -1.40
CA VAL A 144 19.42 3.67 -0.53
C VAL A 144 18.65 2.58 -1.29
N SER A 145 19.09 1.33 -1.22
CA SER A 145 18.38 0.22 -1.88
C SER A 145 17.09 -0.15 -1.11
N PRO A 146 15.98 -0.40 -1.82
CA PRO A 146 14.76 -0.92 -1.20
C PRO A 146 14.75 -2.46 -1.11
N TYR A 147 15.69 -3.13 -1.78
CA TYR A 147 15.63 -4.58 -2.04
C TYR A 147 16.30 -5.40 -0.92
N ASN A 148 15.49 -6.23 -0.28
CA ASN A 148 15.90 -7.27 0.66
C ASN A 148 16.04 -8.60 -0.10
N LEU A 149 17.22 -9.19 -0.03
CA LEU A 149 17.55 -10.45 -0.69
C LEU A 149 17.73 -11.54 0.35
N ASN A 150 17.24 -12.74 0.05
CA ASN A 150 17.42 -13.91 0.90
C ASN A 150 17.69 -15.15 0.04
N ASN A 151 18.71 -15.92 0.41
CA ASN A 151 18.98 -17.23 -0.18
C ASN A 151 18.24 -18.31 0.60
N PHE A 152 17.60 -19.23 -0.11
CA PHE A 152 16.94 -20.39 0.48
C PHE A 152 17.19 -21.65 -0.35
N THR A 153 17.08 -22.82 0.27
CA THR A 153 17.12 -24.11 -0.46
C THR A 153 15.73 -24.49 -0.91
N ASP A 154 15.53 -24.56 -2.23
CA ASP A 154 14.37 -25.20 -2.84
C ASP A 154 14.62 -26.70 -3.02
N ALA A 155 13.59 -27.51 -2.79
CA ALA A 155 13.70 -28.97 -2.84
C ALA A 155 14.02 -29.51 -4.26
N THR A 156 13.62 -28.77 -5.30
CA THR A 156 13.75 -29.19 -6.70
C THR A 156 14.87 -28.44 -7.40
N ALA A 157 14.94 -27.13 -7.19
CA ALA A 157 15.88 -26.25 -7.89
C ALA A 157 17.21 -26.06 -7.14
N GLY A 158 17.32 -26.54 -5.90
CA GLY A 158 18.51 -26.35 -5.08
C GLY A 158 18.60 -24.91 -4.54
N LEU A 159 19.82 -24.36 -4.47
CA LEU A 159 20.04 -23.02 -3.91
C LEU A 159 19.35 -21.96 -4.77
N SER A 160 18.34 -21.32 -4.19
CA SER A 160 17.46 -20.34 -4.81
C SER A 160 17.49 -19.04 -4.01
N SER A 161 16.87 -18.00 -4.53
CA SER A 161 16.78 -16.73 -3.82
C SER A 161 15.45 -16.02 -4.01
N SER A 162 15.14 -15.11 -3.09
CA SER A 162 14.03 -14.18 -3.22
C SER A 162 14.52 -12.75 -3.05
N ALA A 163 13.87 -11.83 -3.75
CA ALA A 163 14.03 -10.40 -3.59
C ALA A 163 12.69 -9.80 -3.17
N SER A 164 12.67 -8.95 -2.15
CA SER A 164 11.47 -8.27 -1.71
C SER A 164 11.72 -6.80 -1.37
N PHE A 165 10.68 -5.99 -1.53
CA PHE A 165 10.68 -4.61 -1.05
C PHE A 165 9.28 -4.22 -0.59
N SER A 166 9.22 -3.22 0.28
CA SER A 166 7.96 -2.77 0.88
C SER A 166 7.62 -1.35 0.43
N VAL A 167 6.34 -1.09 0.29
CA VAL A 167 5.78 0.22 -0.04
C VAL A 167 4.65 0.59 0.92
N ARG A 168 4.38 1.88 1.02
CA ARG A 168 3.21 2.43 1.71
C ARG A 168 2.50 3.45 0.84
N GLY A 169 1.22 3.58 1.09
CA GLY A 169 0.43 4.62 0.47
C GLY A 169 -1.00 4.63 0.93
N THR A 170 -1.84 5.28 0.11
CA THR A 170 -3.26 5.45 0.36
C THR A 170 -4.08 4.94 -0.81
N VAL A 171 -5.29 4.46 -0.53
CA VAL A 171 -6.30 4.15 -1.54
C VAL A 171 -7.50 5.07 -1.31
N ILE A 172 -7.97 5.69 -2.38
CA ILE A 172 -9.16 6.55 -2.37
C ILE A 172 -10.27 5.83 -3.13
N ASP A 173 -11.45 5.70 -2.53
CA ASP A 173 -12.66 5.41 -3.30
C ASP A 173 -13.22 6.73 -3.85
N THR A 174 -13.12 6.93 -5.15
CA THR A 174 -13.61 8.15 -5.81
C THR A 174 -15.14 8.26 -5.80
N SER A 175 -15.88 7.21 -5.44
CA SER A 175 -17.34 7.27 -5.34
C SER A 175 -17.84 8.01 -4.09
N ASP A 176 -17.14 7.89 -2.96
CA ASP A 176 -17.51 8.52 -1.68
C ASP A 176 -16.38 9.35 -1.04
N ASN A 177 -15.21 9.42 -1.68
CA ASN A 177 -13.98 10.04 -1.20
C ASN A 177 -13.46 9.45 0.12
N SER A 178 -13.79 8.20 0.45
CA SER A 178 -13.16 7.49 1.56
C SER A 178 -11.67 7.27 1.28
N LEU A 179 -10.86 7.48 2.32
CA LEU A 179 -9.42 7.25 2.29
C LEU A 179 -9.10 6.07 3.20
N SER A 180 -8.24 5.18 2.73
CA SER A 180 -7.64 4.11 3.53
C SER A 180 -6.14 4.03 3.29
N ASN A 181 -5.39 3.52 4.27
CA ASN A 181 -3.95 3.34 4.15
C ASN A 181 -3.66 1.91 3.67
N PHE A 182 -2.56 1.72 2.94
CA PHE A 182 -2.08 0.39 2.60
C PHE A 182 -0.58 0.22 2.87
N ASP A 183 -0.22 -0.98 3.29
CA ASP A 183 1.15 -1.50 3.25
C ASP A 183 1.21 -2.57 2.15
N GLY A 184 2.17 -2.43 1.23
CA GLY A 184 2.40 -3.37 0.14
C GLY A 184 3.76 -4.05 0.27
N VAL A 185 3.84 -5.34 -0.04
CA VAL A 185 5.11 -6.07 -0.14
C VAL A 185 5.17 -6.74 -1.50
N PHE A 186 6.22 -6.44 -2.26
CA PHE A 186 6.54 -7.11 -3.52
C PHE A 186 7.58 -8.18 -3.25
N THR A 187 7.46 -9.33 -3.92
CA THR A 187 8.40 -10.45 -3.85
C THR A 187 8.62 -11.03 -5.25
N ALA A 188 9.87 -11.26 -5.61
CA ALA A 188 10.27 -12.03 -6.78
C ALA A 188 11.12 -13.23 -6.32
N THR A 189 10.95 -14.37 -6.99
CA THR A 189 11.65 -15.61 -6.65
C THR A 189 12.47 -16.10 -7.83
N PHE A 190 13.74 -16.42 -7.57
CA PHE A 190 14.71 -16.90 -8.54
C PHE A 190 15.06 -18.36 -8.20
N LEU A 191 14.39 -19.30 -8.87
CA LEU A 191 14.59 -20.74 -8.63
C LEU A 191 15.92 -21.20 -9.22
N GLY A 192 16.72 -21.90 -8.41
CA GLY A 192 18.03 -22.43 -8.79
C GLY A 192 19.10 -21.37 -8.98
N GLN A 193 18.83 -20.13 -8.56
CA GLN A 193 19.77 -19.02 -8.64
C GLN A 193 19.89 -18.32 -7.27
N PRO A 194 21.07 -18.36 -6.62
CA PRO A 194 21.33 -17.53 -5.46
C PRO A 194 21.43 -16.06 -5.85
N TYR A 195 21.10 -15.16 -4.93
CA TYR A 195 21.03 -13.73 -5.25
C TYR A 195 22.39 -13.16 -5.69
N GLN A 196 23.52 -13.78 -5.33
CA GLN A 196 24.85 -13.36 -5.78
C GLN A 196 25.00 -13.40 -7.30
N GLN A 197 24.35 -14.36 -7.97
CA GLN A 197 24.36 -14.45 -9.44
C GLN A 197 23.50 -13.34 -10.06
N THR A 198 22.32 -13.11 -9.49
CA THR A 198 21.41 -12.03 -9.89
C THR A 198 22.06 -10.67 -9.72
N LEU A 199 22.70 -10.43 -8.57
CA LEU A 199 23.46 -9.22 -8.29
C LEU A 199 24.60 -9.05 -9.28
N GLY A 200 25.39 -10.10 -9.55
CA GLY A 200 26.45 -10.02 -10.56
C GLY A 200 25.95 -9.54 -11.92
N THR A 201 24.78 -10.02 -12.36
CA THR A 201 24.17 -9.60 -13.63
C THR A 201 23.72 -8.13 -13.59
N VAL A 202 23.03 -7.74 -12.52
CA VAL A 202 22.47 -6.40 -12.37
C VAL A 202 23.56 -5.34 -12.17
N PHE A 203 24.62 -5.64 -11.42
CA PHE A 203 25.78 -4.75 -11.23
C PHE A 203 26.59 -4.53 -12.52
N LEU A 204 26.55 -5.47 -13.46
CA LEU A 204 27.18 -5.31 -14.78
C LEU A 204 26.32 -4.50 -15.76
N GLY A 205 25.23 -3.88 -15.29
CA GLY A 205 24.29 -3.11 -16.11
C GLY A 205 23.26 -3.97 -16.85
N GLY A 206 23.17 -5.26 -16.51
CA GLY A 206 22.13 -6.15 -17.01
C GLY A 206 20.78 -5.90 -16.34
N SER A 207 19.76 -6.57 -16.88
CA SER A 207 18.42 -6.60 -16.31
C SER A 207 17.93 -8.04 -16.22
N VAL A 208 17.15 -8.35 -15.19
CA VAL A 208 16.59 -9.69 -15.00
C VAL A 208 15.07 -9.62 -15.08
N ASN A 209 14.49 -10.39 -15.99
CA ASN A 209 13.04 -10.55 -16.08
C ASN A 209 12.60 -11.67 -15.14
N VAL A 210 11.68 -11.36 -14.24
CA VAL A 210 11.17 -12.30 -13.24
C VAL A 210 9.67 -12.16 -13.04
N PRO A 211 8.99 -13.29 -12.75
CA PRO A 211 7.66 -13.20 -12.17
C PRO A 211 7.76 -12.59 -10.77
N PHE A 212 6.80 -11.72 -10.45
CA PHE A 212 6.63 -11.19 -9.10
C PHE A 212 5.25 -11.52 -8.56
N SER A 213 5.17 -11.57 -7.24
CA SER A 213 3.94 -11.49 -6.47
C SER A 213 3.98 -10.25 -5.58
N ALA A 214 2.83 -9.70 -5.26
CA ALA A 214 2.67 -8.59 -4.34
C ALA A 214 1.46 -8.84 -3.45
N THR A 215 1.55 -8.43 -2.20
CA THR A 215 0.42 -8.48 -1.25
C THR A 215 0.22 -7.10 -0.66
N PHE A 216 -1.00 -6.58 -0.78
CA PHE A 216 -1.39 -5.28 -0.24
C PHE A 216 -2.37 -5.52 0.89
N ASN A 217 -2.06 -4.94 2.05
CA ASN A 217 -2.91 -4.94 3.23
C ASN A 217 -3.46 -3.53 3.40
N VAL A 218 -4.75 -3.36 3.17
CA VAL A 218 -5.46 -2.10 3.31
C VAL A 218 -6.14 -2.04 4.67
N THR A 219 -5.81 -0.99 5.41
CA THR A 219 -6.42 -0.68 6.69
C THR A 219 -7.22 0.60 6.54
N SER A 220 -8.41 0.62 7.13
CA SER A 220 -9.21 1.84 7.20
C SER A 220 -8.35 2.93 7.83
N ALA A 221 -8.11 4.05 7.13
CA ALA A 221 -7.61 5.23 7.79
C ALA A 221 -8.76 5.69 8.67
N VAL A 222 -8.72 5.35 9.96
CA VAL A 222 -9.81 5.62 10.89
C VAL A 222 -10.09 7.12 10.79
N PRO A 223 -11.24 7.54 10.24
CA PRO A 223 -11.53 8.94 10.18
C PRO A 223 -11.73 9.39 11.62
N GLU A 224 -10.92 10.32 12.09
CA GLU A 224 -11.21 11.05 13.33
C GLU A 224 -12.11 12.28 13.08
N PRO A 225 -13.42 12.16 12.70
CA PRO A 225 -14.25 13.36 12.77
C PRO A 225 -15.66 13.21 13.37
N SER A 226 -15.96 12.18 14.17
CA SER A 226 -17.23 12.14 14.92
C SER A 226 -17.04 12.20 16.43
N SER A 227 -15.97 11.63 16.99
CA SER A 227 -15.67 11.66 18.42
C SER A 227 -15.46 13.09 18.95
N ILE A 228 -14.82 13.96 18.16
CA ILE A 228 -14.58 15.36 18.54
C ILE A 228 -15.90 16.14 18.49
N LEU A 229 -16.73 15.96 17.46
CA LEU A 229 -18.04 16.61 17.39
C LEU A 229 -18.99 16.09 18.48
N LEU A 230 -18.97 14.79 18.80
CA LEU A 230 -19.73 14.22 19.91
C LEU A 230 -19.21 14.72 21.26
N GLY A 231 -17.90 14.82 21.42
CA GLY A 231 -17.26 15.35 22.62
C GLY A 231 -17.58 16.83 22.83
N LEU A 232 -17.46 17.64 21.79
CA LEU A 232 -17.79 19.07 21.81
C LEU A 232 -19.29 19.31 22.00
N SER A 233 -20.15 18.54 21.35
CA SER A 233 -21.60 18.65 21.55
C SER A 233 -22.02 18.18 22.95
N GLY A 234 -21.40 17.13 23.48
CA GLY A 234 -21.58 16.69 24.87
C GLY A 234 -21.14 17.75 25.89
N LEU A 235 -19.97 18.37 25.68
CA LEU A 235 -19.48 19.46 26.53
C LEU A 235 -20.36 20.71 26.43
N ALA A 236 -20.84 21.06 25.24
CA ALA A 236 -21.76 22.17 25.04
C ALA A 236 -23.09 21.94 25.77
N MET A 237 -23.64 20.71 25.74
CA MET A 237 -24.85 20.37 26.50
C MET A 237 -24.64 20.48 28.01
N ILE A 238 -23.51 19.97 28.54
CA ILE A 238 -23.19 20.07 29.97
C ILE A 238 -23.04 21.54 30.40
N ALA A 239 -22.38 22.38 29.58
CA ALA A 239 -22.22 23.80 29.86
C ALA A 239 -23.57 24.56 29.90
N LEU A 240 -24.50 24.21 29.00
CA LEU A 240 -25.85 24.77 28.98
C LEU A 240 -26.70 24.35 30.19
N VAL A 241 -26.54 23.11 30.67
CA VAL A 241 -27.22 22.65 31.90
C VAL A 241 -26.66 23.35 33.15
N ARG A 242 -25.34 23.55 33.23
CA ARG A 242 -24.72 24.26 34.37
C ARG A 242 -25.12 25.73 34.45
N ARG A 243 -25.28 26.43 33.32
CA ARG A 243 -25.72 27.85 33.31
C ARG A 243 -27.16 28.07 33.79
N LYS A 244 -27.99 27.02 33.86
CA LYS A 244 -29.39 27.11 34.31
C LYS A 244 -29.61 26.80 35.79
N LYS A 245 -28.58 26.34 36.50
CA LYS A 245 -28.58 26.20 37.97
C LYS A 245 -27.93 27.41 38.58
#